data_AF-A0A6G7PYG7-F1
#
_entry.id   AF-A0A6G7PYG7-F1
#
_cell.length_a   1.000
_cell.length_b   1.000
_cell.length_c   1.000
_cell.angle_alpha   90.00
_cell.angle_beta   90.00
_cell.angle_gamma   90.00
#
_symmetry.space_group_name_H-M   'P 1'
#
loop_
_entity.id
_entity.type
_entity.pdbx_description
1 polymer ?
#
loop_
_entity_poly.entity_id
_entity_poly.type
_entity_poly.pdbx_seq_one_letter_code
_entity_poly.pdbx_strand_id
1 'polypeptide(L)'
;MCQRLVSTVDIRRKLSQVAPEAIVSLFEDWLEELEEAILNHIKEYPTISDEELAEQLKISKEGVTFLLDRMVKEGKIRSIP
;
A
#
# COMPACT_ATOMS: atom_id res chain seq x y z
N MET A 1 -13.47 14.49 14.01
CA MET A 1 -12.10 14.92 13.66
C MET A 1 -11.10 14.02 14.38
N CYS A 2 -10.73 12.90 13.75
CA CYS A 2 -9.64 12.02 14.19
C CYS A 2 -8.70 11.82 13.01
N GLN A 3 -8.20 12.91 12.46
CA GLN A 3 -7.20 12.89 11.39
C GLN A 3 -5.87 13.26 12.04
N ARG A 4 -4.95 12.29 12.04
CA ARG A 4 -3.47 12.38 12.16
C ARG A 4 -2.93 11.26 13.05
N LEU A 5 -2.97 10.03 12.57
CA LEU A 5 -2.13 8.95 13.11
C LEU A 5 -1.67 7.96 12.02
N VAL A 6 -1.66 8.38 10.75
CA VAL A 6 -1.15 7.54 9.65
C VAL A 6 -0.15 8.33 8.83
N SER A 7 0.87 8.85 9.51
CA SER A 7 2.12 9.21 8.86
C SER A 7 3.02 7.98 8.89
N THR A 8 3.37 7.51 7.71
CA THR A 8 4.10 6.30 7.29
C THR A 8 5.47 6.04 7.97
N VAL A 9 5.82 6.83 8.99
CA VAL A 9 7.05 6.74 9.77
C VAL A 9 6.84 5.97 11.10
N ASP A 10 5.61 5.87 11.60
CA ASP A 10 5.33 5.27 12.92
C ASP A 10 5.06 3.75 12.89
N ILE A 11 4.71 3.18 11.74
CA ILE A 11 4.47 1.72 11.62
C ILE A 11 5.77 0.95 11.81
N ARG A 12 6.88 1.39 11.19
CA ARG A 12 8.22 0.79 11.38
C ARG A 12 8.63 0.75 12.84
N ARG A 13 8.49 1.87 13.57
CA ARG A 13 8.88 1.97 14.99
C ARG A 13 7.96 1.15 15.90
N LYS A 14 6.65 1.08 15.61
CA LYS A 14 5.71 0.29 16.41
C LYS A 14 5.84 -1.21 16.17
N LEU A 15 6.03 -1.67 14.93
CA LEU A 15 6.17 -3.11 14.65
C LEU A 15 7.47 -3.69 15.22
N SER A 16 8.60 -2.99 15.10
CA SER A 16 9.87 -3.42 15.72
C SER A 16 9.84 -3.45 17.26
N GLN A 17 8.85 -2.81 17.88
CA GLN A 17 8.66 -2.83 19.34
C GLN A 17 7.74 -3.96 19.82
N VAL A 18 6.95 -4.58 18.93
CA VAL A 18 5.90 -5.54 19.29
C VAL A 18 6.02 -6.88 18.54
N ALA A 19 6.83 -6.96 17.48
CA ALA A 19 7.01 -8.16 16.68
C ALA A 19 8.50 -8.49 16.47
N PRO A 20 8.87 -9.79 16.35
CA PRO A 20 10.20 -10.20 15.94
C PRO A 20 10.58 -9.61 14.58
N GLU A 21 11.85 -9.28 14.39
CA GLU A 21 12.39 -8.69 13.15
C GLU A 21 12.03 -9.51 11.89
N ALA A 22 11.99 -10.84 12.01
CA ALA A 22 11.58 -11.73 10.93
C ALA A 22 10.12 -11.48 10.46
N ILE A 23 9.20 -11.14 11.36
CA ILE A 23 7.81 -10.83 11.02
C ILE A 23 7.71 -9.48 10.30
N VAL A 24 8.56 -8.53 10.69
CA VAL A 24 8.63 -7.23 10.02
C VAL A 24 9.10 -7.40 8.57
N SER A 25 10.15 -8.20 8.34
CA SER A 25 10.64 -8.49 6.98
C SER A 25 9.55 -9.13 6.12
N LEU A 26 8.83 -10.14 6.63
CA LEU A 26 7.75 -10.79 5.88
C LEU A 26 6.61 -9.83 5.52
N PHE A 27 6.32 -8.87 6.41
CA PHE A 27 5.34 -7.84 6.10
C PHE A 27 5.85 -6.88 5.02
N GLU A 28 7.13 -6.53 5.03
CA GLU A 28 7.75 -5.68 4.00
C GLU A 28 7.75 -6.39 2.64
N ASP A 29 8.17 -7.66 2.59
CA ASP A 29 8.15 -8.48 1.36
C ASP A 29 6.72 -8.56 0.78
N TRP A 30 5.74 -8.88 1.63
CA TRP A 30 4.33 -8.94 1.23
C TRP A 30 3.78 -7.59 0.75
N LEU A 31 4.23 -6.48 1.35
CA LEU A 31 3.82 -5.15 0.93
C LEU A 31 4.39 -4.79 -0.45
N GLU A 32 5.64 -5.17 -0.72
CA GLU A 32 6.26 -4.99 -2.04
C GLU A 32 5.54 -5.82 -3.11
N GLU A 33 5.19 -7.08 -2.82
CA GLU A 33 4.40 -7.93 -3.72
C GLU A 33 3.04 -7.31 -4.08
N LEU A 34 2.37 -6.68 -3.10
CA LEU A 34 1.11 -5.97 -3.32
C LEU A 34 1.27 -4.75 -4.22
N GLU A 35 2.33 -3.96 -4.03
CA GLU A 35 2.61 -2.80 -4.87
C GLU A 35 2.94 -3.23 -6.31
N GLU A 36 3.67 -4.33 -6.49
CA GLU A 36 3.90 -4.91 -7.82
C GLU A 36 2.61 -5.38 -8.48
N ALA A 37 1.72 -6.02 -7.73
CA ALA A 37 0.40 -6.42 -8.23
C ALA A 37 -0.40 -5.20 -8.72
N ILE A 38 -0.47 -4.12 -7.92
CA ILE A 38 -1.13 -2.86 -8.32
C ILE A 38 -0.50 -2.31 -9.60
N LEU A 39 0.83 -2.26 -9.70
CA LEU A 39 1.50 -1.78 -10.91
C LEU A 39 1.13 -2.60 -12.15
N ASN A 40 1.05 -3.92 -12.01
CA ASN A 40 0.68 -4.81 -13.11
C ASN A 40 -0.78 -4.57 -13.54
N HIS A 41 -1.69 -4.43 -12.58
CA HIS A 41 -3.09 -4.11 -12.86
C HIS A 41 -3.28 -2.76 -13.54
N ILE A 42 -2.59 -1.70 -13.09
CA ILE A 42 -2.66 -0.37 -13.71
C ILE A 42 -2.06 -0.38 -15.12
N LYS A 43 -0.99 -1.17 -15.36
CA LYS A 43 -0.40 -1.31 -16.70
C LYS A 43 -1.32 -2.05 -17.67
N GLU A 44 -2.00 -3.09 -17.19
CA GLU A 44 -2.94 -3.89 -17.98
C GLU A 44 -4.26 -3.16 -18.23
N TYR A 45 -4.74 -2.43 -17.21
CA TYR A 45 -6.01 -1.69 -17.21
C TYR A 45 -5.78 -0.24 -16.75
N PRO A 46 -5.40 0.69 -17.65
CA PRO A 46 -5.04 2.07 -17.28
C PRO A 46 -6.17 2.91 -16.68
N THR A 47 -7.42 2.45 -16.80
CA THR A 47 -8.62 3.12 -16.29
C THR A 47 -9.28 2.35 -15.15
N ILE A 48 -8.58 1.38 -14.55
CA ILE A 48 -9.10 0.63 -13.39
C ILE A 48 -9.35 1.57 -12.22
N SER A 49 -10.51 1.43 -11.59
CA SER A 49 -10.87 2.20 -10.40
C SER A 49 -10.26 1.60 -9.12
N ASP A 50 -10.16 2.42 -8.07
CA ASP A 50 -9.72 1.98 -6.74
C ASP A 50 -10.61 0.85 -6.19
N GLU A 51 -11.92 0.90 -6.46
CA GLU A 51 -12.88 -0.14 -6.10
C GLU A 51 -12.60 -1.47 -6.80
N GLU A 52 -12.31 -1.44 -8.09
CA GLU A 52 -11.99 -2.64 -8.87
C GLU A 52 -10.64 -3.23 -8.42
N LEU A 53 -9.64 -2.40 -8.12
CA LEU A 53 -8.37 -2.83 -7.53
C LEU A 53 -8.58 -3.51 -6.18
N ALA A 54 -9.45 -2.96 -5.32
CA ALA A 54 -9.74 -3.51 -4.01
C ALA A 54 -10.38 -4.91 -4.13
N GLU A 55 -11.32 -5.07 -5.05
CA GLU A 55 -11.98 -6.35 -5.32
C GLU A 55 -11.00 -7.39 -5.89
N GLN A 56 -10.18 -7.00 -6.88
CA GLN A 56 -9.23 -7.91 -7.53
C GLN A 56 -8.11 -8.36 -6.59
N LEU A 57 -7.57 -7.43 -5.80
CA LEU A 57 -6.49 -7.71 -4.84
C LEU A 57 -7.01 -8.24 -3.50
N LYS A 58 -8.34 -8.31 -3.32
CA LYS A 58 -9.00 -8.77 -2.09
C LYS A 58 -8.54 -8.04 -0.84
N ILE A 59 -8.31 -6.74 -0.97
CA ILE A 59 -7.97 -5.84 0.13
C ILE A 59 -9.07 -4.78 0.28
N SER A 60 -9.07 -4.07 1.41
CA SER A 60 -10.05 -2.98 1.57
C SER A 60 -9.72 -1.80 0.64
N LYS A 61 -10.73 -1.00 0.32
CA LYS A 61 -10.56 0.25 -0.44
C LYS A 61 -9.55 1.18 0.25
N GLU A 62 -9.60 1.29 1.57
CA GLU A 62 -8.64 2.09 2.34
C GLU A 62 -7.21 1.56 2.19
N GLY A 63 -7.04 0.24 2.05
CA GLY A 63 -5.76 -0.39 1.75
C GLY A 63 -5.23 -0.01 0.37
N VAL A 64 -6.09 -0.03 -0.65
CA VAL A 64 -5.74 0.43 -2.01
C VAL A 64 -5.32 1.90 -1.97
N THR A 65 -6.13 2.78 -1.38
CA THR A 65 -5.81 4.21 -1.28
C THR A 65 -4.48 4.43 -0.55
N PHE A 66 -4.24 3.72 0.54
CA PHE A 66 -2.96 3.79 1.27
C PHE A 66 -1.77 3.37 0.39
N LEU A 67 -1.89 2.27 -0.35
CA LEU A 67 -0.84 1.77 -1.23
C LEU A 67 -0.57 2.73 -2.39
N LEU A 68 -1.60 3.27 -3.04
CA LEU A 68 -1.46 4.26 -4.10
C LEU A 68 -0.77 5.54 -3.59
N ASP A 69 -1.19 6.08 -2.45
CA ASP A 69 -0.56 7.24 -1.81
C ASP A 69 0.92 6.99 -1.50
N ARG A 70 1.24 5.77 -1.04
CA ARG A 70 2.60 5.35 -0.74
C ARG A 70 3.44 5.27 -2.02
N MET A 71 2.93 4.61 -3.06
CA MET A 71 3.61 4.45 -4.34
C MET A 71 3.83 5.79 -5.06
N VAL A 72 2.91 6.76 -4.92
CA VAL A 72 3.11 8.15 -5.41
C VAL A 72 4.26 8.83 -4.66
N LYS A 73 4.32 8.72 -3.32
CA LYS A 73 5.40 9.30 -2.51
C LYS A 73 6.76 8.70 -2.82
N GLU A 74 6.80 7.40 -3.13
CA GLU A 74 8.00 6.67 -3.54
C GLU A 74 8.38 6.92 -5.02
N GLY A 75 7.53 7.61 -5.79
CA GLY A 75 7.78 7.92 -7.20
C GLY A 75 7.58 6.73 -8.14
N LYS A 76 6.96 5.64 -7.68
CA LYS A 76 6.67 4.43 -8.46
C LYS A 76 5.54 4.65 -9.48
N ILE A 77 4.57 5.50 -9.13
CA ILE A 77 3.48 5.92 -10.01
C ILE A 77 3.34 7.45 -9.99
N ARG A 78 2.84 8.03 -11.07
CA ARG A 78 2.40 9.42 -11.07
C ARG A 78 0.99 9.48 -10.50
N SER A 79 0.68 10.51 -9.71
CA SER A 79 -0.71 10.78 -9.30
C SER A 79 -1.58 10.83 -10.55
N ILE A 80 -2.50 9.88 -10.64
CA ILE A 80 -3.56 9.87 -11.65
C ILE A 80 -4.67 10.77 -11.07
N PRO A 81 -5.17 11.77 -11.83
CA PRO A 81 -6.20 12.69 -11.37
C PRO A 81 -7.56 12.02 -11.19
#